data_AF-A0A1F3SS17-F1
#
_entry.id   AF-A0A1F3SS17-F1
#
_cell.length_a   1.000
_cell.length_b   1.000
_cell.length_c   1.000
_cell.angle_alpha   90.00
_cell.angle_beta   90.00
_cell.angle_gamma   90.00
#
_symmetry.space_group_name_H-M   'P 1'
#
loop_
_entity.id
_entity.type
_entity.pdbx_description
1 polymer ?
#
loop_
_entity_poly.entity_id
_entity_poly.type
_entity_poly.pdbx_seq_one_letter_code
_entity_poly.pdbx_strand_id
1 'polypeptide(L)'
;MNKIFLSFSALIWSLSLFGAELALPLQHSIDLDDFKGKTFLQTMLDKKNGIKTHLDQDYVSTYTFASADEVVAALNNFDAKIVKSVLGSFNNGKQGVRELAKDLEGQEFSPANIVDVLRENYRGKGNIYALSHFFGMASNAGTVIRIDDDNYFYNFGYKSGEEADDVKSGRSYGASPLHNANDASDVMYLNELEAFLTSTKNVKSFYTTLLQVLTQTETSGFSQRGFSDKARAAATDFVTIYTAELDRHIMVDLRPSVHPWENDLAEATFVSIYSAQAGLLIQEGELKEAPLKAFWAMSTTGSGRSGIGIGRKDRRHLQTLISNYERENNPDVVEAVEALIGTQRDGDLFRGLMEYLNDKDNQKEIQANAEEITQTFVAFLMQVQQDVDQITEAIQE
;
A
#
# COMPACT_ATOMS: atom_id res chain seq x y z
N MET A 1 62.15 12.63 -40.28
CA MET A 1 61.92 12.12 -38.91
C MET A 1 60.94 13.06 -38.24
N ASN A 2 59.71 12.62 -37.95
CA ASN A 2 58.84 13.21 -36.93
C ASN A 2 57.75 12.18 -36.61
N LYS A 3 57.88 11.52 -35.45
CA LYS A 3 56.89 10.59 -34.90
C LYS A 3 55.89 11.42 -34.09
N ILE A 4 54.62 11.42 -34.51
CA ILE A 4 53.51 11.92 -33.70
C ILE A 4 53.00 10.76 -32.85
N PHE A 5 53.21 10.86 -31.54
CA PHE A 5 52.62 10.00 -30.53
C PHE A 5 51.20 10.49 -30.23
N LEU A 6 50.19 9.67 -30.54
CA LEU A 6 48.82 9.86 -30.08
C LEU A 6 48.65 9.07 -28.77
N SER A 7 48.53 9.77 -27.64
CA SER A 7 48.15 9.17 -26.37
C SER A 7 46.63 8.99 -26.31
N PHE A 8 46.18 7.74 -26.32
CA PHE A 8 44.80 7.37 -26.00
C PHE A 8 44.64 7.42 -24.47
N SER A 9 44.01 8.47 -23.95
CA SER A 9 43.55 8.52 -22.57
C SER A 9 42.24 7.75 -22.47
N ALA A 10 42.31 6.52 -21.94
CA ALA A 10 41.14 5.75 -21.56
C ALA A 10 40.48 6.41 -20.35
N LEU A 11 39.41 7.17 -20.60
CA LEU A 11 38.54 7.73 -19.57
C LEU A 11 37.68 6.59 -19.02
N ILE A 12 38.19 5.90 -17.99
CA ILE A 12 37.41 4.91 -17.24
C ILE A 12 36.38 5.70 -16.44
N TRP A 13 35.16 5.78 -16.97
CA TRP A 13 34.00 6.11 -16.15
C TRP A 13 33.83 4.96 -15.16
N SER A 14 34.22 5.18 -13.91
CA SER A 14 33.72 4.39 -12.80
C SER A 14 32.21 4.63 -12.75
N LEU A 15 31.44 3.77 -13.42
CA LEU A 15 30.06 3.54 -13.06
C LEU A 15 30.10 3.10 -11.60
N SER A 16 29.83 4.04 -10.70
CA SER A 16 29.26 3.71 -9.41
C SER A 16 27.98 2.95 -9.74
N LEU A 17 28.07 1.62 -9.76
CA LEU A 17 26.91 0.79 -9.51
C LEU A 17 26.42 1.27 -8.15
N PHE A 18 25.46 2.19 -8.15
CA PHE A 18 24.62 2.45 -7.01
C PHE A 18 23.94 1.11 -6.75
N GLY A 19 24.58 0.26 -5.95
CA GLY A 19 23.91 -0.90 -5.40
C GLY A 19 22.69 -0.34 -4.70
N ALA A 20 21.51 -0.83 -5.08
CA ALA A 20 20.28 -0.52 -4.37
C ALA A 20 20.58 -0.68 -2.88
N GLU A 21 20.39 0.40 -2.12
CA GLU A 21 20.60 0.37 -0.68
C GLU A 21 19.64 -0.70 -0.15
N LEU A 22 20.20 -1.78 0.41
CA LEU A 22 19.39 -2.90 0.88
C LEU A 22 18.38 -2.40 1.91
N ALA A 23 17.17 -2.94 1.85
CA ALA A 23 16.14 -2.69 2.86
C ALA A 23 16.72 -2.89 4.27
N LEU A 24 16.25 -2.08 5.23
CA LEU A 24 16.60 -2.26 6.64
C LEU A 24 16.36 -3.72 7.06
N PRO A 25 17.33 -4.37 7.70
CA PRO A 25 17.16 -5.74 8.17
C PRO A 25 16.29 -5.73 9.43
N LEU A 26 14.98 -5.89 9.27
CA LEU A 26 14.08 -6.03 10.40
C LEU A 26 14.09 -7.47 10.96
N GLN A 27 13.63 -7.62 12.20
CA GLN A 27 13.57 -8.89 12.93
C GLN A 27 12.89 -10.00 12.15
N HIS A 28 11.79 -9.67 11.47
CA HIS A 28 11.14 -10.55 10.53
C HIS A 28 11.26 -10.00 9.10
N SER A 29 11.52 -10.90 8.16
CA SER A 29 11.51 -10.64 6.74
C SER A 29 10.63 -11.68 6.07
N ILE A 30 9.58 -11.21 5.40
CA ILE A 30 8.64 -12.05 4.66
C ILE A 30 8.86 -11.77 3.17
N ASP A 31 9.10 -12.81 2.40
CA ASP A 31 9.06 -12.76 0.94
C ASP A 31 7.67 -13.21 0.48
N LEU A 32 6.97 -12.39 -0.31
CA LEU A 32 5.65 -12.76 -0.81
C LEU A 32 5.71 -13.95 -1.79
N ASP A 33 6.84 -14.19 -2.46
CA ASP A 33 6.98 -15.36 -3.35
C ASP A 33 6.92 -16.69 -2.58
N ASP A 34 7.27 -16.71 -1.28
CA ASP A 34 7.10 -17.89 -0.40
C ASP A 34 5.63 -18.29 -0.22
N PHE A 35 4.70 -17.39 -0.55
CA PHE A 35 3.25 -17.58 -0.46
C PHE A 35 2.57 -17.69 -1.82
N LYS A 36 3.34 -17.73 -2.92
CA LYS A 36 2.82 -17.86 -4.27
C LYS A 36 1.81 -18.99 -4.41
N GLY A 37 0.67 -18.65 -5.02
CA GLY A 37 -0.46 -19.55 -5.18
C GLY A 37 -1.42 -19.58 -3.99
N LYS A 38 -1.14 -18.90 -2.87
CA LYS A 38 -2.13 -18.60 -1.82
C LYS A 38 -2.79 -17.27 -2.11
N THR A 39 -4.05 -17.09 -1.72
CA THR A 39 -4.67 -15.76 -1.74
C THR A 39 -3.95 -14.82 -0.76
N PHE A 40 -4.08 -13.51 -0.95
CA PHE A 40 -3.45 -12.56 -0.04
C PHE A 40 -4.00 -12.65 1.39
N LEU A 41 -5.30 -12.95 1.56
CA LEU A 41 -5.88 -13.18 2.88
C LEU A 41 -5.33 -14.46 3.54
N GLN A 42 -5.09 -15.53 2.78
CA GLN A 42 -4.40 -16.72 3.30
C GLN A 42 -2.95 -16.40 3.71
N THR A 43 -2.26 -15.55 2.95
CA THR A 43 -0.92 -15.05 3.30
C THR A 43 -0.93 -14.23 4.60
N MET A 44 -1.93 -13.38 4.80
CA MET A 44 -2.12 -12.65 6.06
C MET A 44 -2.35 -13.59 7.24
N LEU A 45 -3.23 -14.59 7.08
CA LEU A 45 -3.73 -15.46 8.15
C LEU A 45 -2.91 -16.74 8.38
N ASP A 46 -1.83 -16.97 7.64
CA ASP A 46 -1.01 -18.16 7.81
C ASP A 46 -0.45 -18.22 9.25
N LYS A 47 -0.80 -19.29 9.97
CA LYS A 47 -0.52 -19.42 11.41
C LYS A 47 0.95 -19.57 11.76
N LYS A 48 1.80 -19.90 10.79
CA LYS A 48 3.22 -20.18 11.05
C LYS A 48 4.08 -19.02 10.60
N ASN A 49 3.88 -18.57 9.37
CA ASN A 49 4.74 -17.60 8.71
C ASN A 49 3.93 -16.40 8.16
N GLY A 50 2.63 -16.32 8.41
CA GLY A 50 1.78 -15.27 7.85
C GLY A 50 2.10 -13.90 8.40
N ILE A 51 1.73 -12.87 7.63
CA ILE A 51 2.01 -11.47 7.98
C ILE A 51 1.47 -11.14 9.38
N LYS A 52 0.19 -11.45 9.67
CA LYS A 52 -0.42 -11.18 10.98
C LYS A 52 0.34 -11.84 12.12
N THR A 53 0.77 -13.08 11.93
CA THR A 53 1.52 -13.85 12.93
C THR A 53 2.82 -13.13 13.33
N HIS A 54 3.55 -12.58 12.36
CA HIS A 54 4.78 -11.84 12.64
C HIS A 54 4.50 -10.46 13.24
N LEU A 55 3.47 -9.75 12.78
CA LEU A 55 3.06 -8.46 13.37
C LEU A 55 2.71 -8.61 14.86
N ASP A 56 1.95 -9.66 15.21
CA ASP A 56 1.57 -9.94 16.60
C ASP A 56 2.78 -10.27 17.48
N GLN A 57 3.71 -11.07 16.94
CA GLN A 57 4.97 -11.39 17.62
C GLN A 57 5.84 -10.14 17.83
N ASP A 58 5.92 -9.27 16.83
CA ASP A 58 6.74 -8.07 16.88
C ASP A 58 6.30 -7.12 18.00
N TYR A 59 4.98 -6.97 18.19
CA TYR A 59 4.43 -6.04 19.17
C TYR A 59 4.82 -6.36 20.61
N VAL A 60 4.91 -7.65 20.93
CA VAL A 60 5.25 -8.15 22.28
C VAL A 60 6.74 -8.47 22.44
N SER A 61 7.51 -8.46 21.35
CA SER A 61 8.95 -8.73 21.38
C SER A 61 9.73 -7.59 22.04
N THR A 62 10.84 -7.96 22.67
CA THR A 62 11.81 -7.02 23.23
C THR A 62 12.99 -6.87 22.27
N TYR A 63 13.37 -5.63 22.02
CA TYR A 63 14.46 -5.21 21.14
C TYR A 63 15.44 -4.37 21.93
N THR A 64 16.61 -4.12 21.33
CA THR A 64 17.62 -3.24 21.89
C THR A 64 17.84 -2.08 20.93
N PHE A 65 17.91 -0.85 21.41
CA PHE A 65 18.23 0.29 20.55
C PHE A 65 19.60 0.10 19.90
N ALA A 66 19.63 0.27 18.58
CA ALA A 66 20.85 0.17 17.77
C ALA A 66 21.85 1.29 18.11
N SER A 67 23.07 1.13 17.61
CA SER A 67 24.12 2.14 17.79
C SER A 67 23.75 3.45 17.12
N ALA A 68 24.33 4.54 17.62
CA ALA A 68 24.06 5.86 17.07
C ALA A 68 24.38 5.99 15.57
N ASP A 69 25.39 5.25 15.07
CA ASP A 69 25.74 5.25 13.65
C ASP A 69 24.77 4.42 12.79
N GLU A 70 24.28 3.28 13.30
CA GLU A 70 23.21 2.50 12.64
C GLU A 70 21.92 3.31 12.52
N VAL A 71 21.48 3.95 13.61
CA VAL A 71 20.29 4.82 13.59
C VAL A 71 20.46 5.96 12.58
N VAL A 72 21.63 6.58 12.55
CA VAL A 72 21.92 7.66 11.61
C VAL A 72 21.98 7.18 10.15
N ALA A 73 22.50 5.98 9.90
CA ALA A 73 22.53 5.36 8.58
C ALA A 73 21.11 5.02 8.09
N ALA A 74 20.24 4.55 8.98
CA ALA A 74 18.86 4.19 8.65
C ALA A 74 18.04 5.34 8.03
N LEU A 75 18.42 6.61 8.25
CA LEU A 75 17.79 7.76 7.58
C LEU A 75 17.83 7.66 6.05
N ASN A 76 18.83 6.99 5.47
CA ASN A 76 18.91 6.83 4.02
C ASN A 76 17.78 5.95 3.46
N ASN A 77 17.22 5.06 4.28
CA ASN A 77 16.20 4.09 3.82
C ASN A 77 14.77 4.67 3.88
N PHE A 78 14.60 5.90 4.34
CA PHE A 78 13.31 6.58 4.43
C PHE A 78 13.21 7.74 3.44
N ASP A 79 11.98 8.02 2.99
CA ASP A 79 11.71 9.15 2.11
C ASP A 79 12.06 10.50 2.76
N ALA A 80 12.39 11.49 1.94
CA ALA A 80 12.77 12.84 2.36
C ALA A 80 11.74 13.49 3.29
N LYS A 81 10.43 13.21 3.12
CA LYS A 81 9.37 13.68 4.01
C LYS A 81 9.53 13.13 5.44
N ILE A 82 9.80 11.83 5.57
CA ILE A 82 10.01 11.17 6.85
C ILE A 82 11.30 11.65 7.49
N VAL A 83 12.39 11.69 6.73
CA VAL A 83 13.68 12.23 7.18
C VAL A 83 13.53 13.66 7.68
N LYS A 84 12.83 14.53 6.95
CA LYS A 84 12.56 15.91 7.38
C LYS A 84 11.75 15.96 8.68
N SER A 85 10.76 15.09 8.85
CA SER A 85 9.96 15.00 10.09
C SER A 85 10.80 14.57 11.29
N VAL A 86 11.63 13.54 11.12
CA VAL A 86 12.56 13.04 12.15
C VAL A 86 13.58 14.12 12.49
N LEU A 87 14.31 14.65 11.51
CA LEU A 87 15.34 15.66 11.74
C LEU A 87 14.75 16.95 12.31
N GLY A 88 13.59 17.38 11.82
CA GLY A 88 12.88 18.57 12.29
C GLY A 88 12.37 18.47 13.74
N SER A 89 12.38 17.27 14.32
CA SER A 89 12.10 17.06 15.74
C SER A 89 13.26 17.54 16.64
N PHE A 90 14.46 17.72 16.08
CA PHE A 90 15.67 18.11 16.81
C PHE A 90 16.18 19.48 16.36
N ASN A 91 16.53 20.35 17.32
CA ASN A 91 17.05 21.70 17.02
C ASN A 91 18.38 21.66 16.24
N ASN A 92 19.18 20.61 16.43
CA ASN A 92 20.46 20.34 15.79
C ASN A 92 20.35 19.25 14.69
N GLY A 93 19.13 18.94 14.24
CA GLY A 93 18.88 17.99 13.15
C GLY A 93 19.53 16.63 13.38
N LYS A 94 20.39 16.22 12.44
CA LYS A 94 21.06 14.90 12.44
C LYS A 94 21.93 14.68 13.68
N GLN A 95 22.53 15.73 14.22
CA GLN A 95 23.33 15.63 15.44
C GLN A 95 22.46 15.30 16.66
N GLY A 96 21.23 15.81 16.74
CA GLY A 96 20.30 15.51 17.83
C GLY A 96 19.77 14.09 17.77
N VAL A 97 19.50 13.58 16.57
CA VAL A 97 19.18 12.15 16.37
C VAL A 97 20.31 11.28 16.89
N ARG A 98 21.57 11.60 16.53
CA ARG A 98 22.76 10.87 16.98
C ARG A 98 22.93 10.92 18.51
N GLU A 99 22.75 12.09 19.11
CA GLU A 99 22.87 12.26 20.57
C GLU A 99 21.82 11.43 21.31
N LEU A 100 20.54 11.50 20.89
CA LEU A 100 19.49 10.68 21.48
C LEU A 100 19.75 9.18 21.29
N ALA A 101 20.20 8.77 20.09
CA ALA A 101 20.52 7.37 19.82
C ALA A 101 21.66 6.86 20.73
N LYS A 102 22.69 7.68 20.98
CA LYS A 102 23.79 7.35 21.89
C LYS A 102 23.34 7.18 23.33
N ASP A 103 22.37 7.99 23.77
CA ASP A 103 21.82 7.89 25.13
C ASP A 103 20.95 6.62 25.29
N LEU A 104 20.31 6.17 24.21
CA LEU A 104 19.43 5.00 24.18
C LEU A 104 20.16 3.68 23.86
N GLU A 105 21.32 3.73 23.22
CA GLU A 105 22.07 2.57 22.73
C GLU A 105 22.18 1.47 23.81
N GLY A 106 21.79 0.24 23.47
CA GLY A 106 21.81 -0.88 24.39
C GLY A 106 20.63 -0.97 25.37
N GLN A 107 19.77 0.05 25.45
CA GLN A 107 18.55 -0.03 26.25
C GLN A 107 17.50 -0.92 25.56
N GLU A 108 16.73 -1.65 26.37
CA GLU A 108 15.66 -2.50 25.88
C GLU A 108 14.36 -1.71 25.66
N PHE A 109 13.61 -2.08 24.63
CA PHE A 109 12.27 -1.55 24.38
C PHE A 109 11.38 -2.61 23.70
N SER A 110 10.07 -2.37 23.71
CA SER A 110 9.10 -3.03 22.85
C SER A 110 8.26 -1.98 22.12
N PRO A 111 7.56 -2.32 21.04
CA PRO A 111 6.61 -1.40 20.42
C PRO A 111 5.56 -0.84 21.39
N ALA A 112 5.22 -1.61 22.44
CA ALA A 112 4.28 -1.17 23.47
C ALA A 112 4.82 -0.07 24.39
N ASN A 113 6.14 0.01 24.65
CA ASN A 113 6.71 0.94 25.63
C ASN A 113 7.69 1.98 25.04
N ILE A 114 8.08 1.85 23.76
CA ILE A 114 9.10 2.72 23.13
C ILE A 114 8.75 4.21 23.24
N VAL A 115 7.47 4.58 23.18
CA VAL A 115 7.03 5.97 23.32
C VAL A 115 7.39 6.52 24.68
N ASP A 116 7.24 5.73 25.74
CA ASP A 116 7.56 6.15 27.10
C ASP A 116 9.07 6.21 27.32
N VAL A 117 9.83 5.22 26.81
CA VAL A 117 11.31 5.27 26.81
C VAL A 117 11.82 6.52 26.09
N LEU A 118 11.24 6.87 24.94
CA LEU A 118 11.61 8.09 24.23
C LEU A 118 11.21 9.34 25.02
N ARG A 119 10.03 9.41 25.64
CA ARG A 119 9.62 10.58 26.46
C ARG A 119 10.57 10.84 27.62
N GLU A 120 11.13 9.79 28.22
CA GLU A 120 12.08 9.92 29.32
C GLU A 120 13.42 10.52 28.88
N ASN A 121 13.85 10.29 27.64
CA ASN A 121 15.17 10.69 27.13
C ASN A 121 15.13 11.89 26.17
N TYR A 122 14.01 12.11 25.48
CA TYR A 122 13.84 13.17 24.50
C TYR A 122 13.14 14.40 25.10
N ARG A 123 13.73 15.58 24.88
CA ARG A 123 13.22 16.88 25.39
C ARG A 123 12.77 17.83 24.27
N GLY A 124 12.74 17.36 23.02
CA GLY A 124 12.30 18.17 21.88
C GLY A 124 10.78 18.28 21.77
N LYS A 125 10.30 19.00 20.74
CA LYS A 125 8.88 19.27 20.49
C LYS A 125 8.29 18.50 19.31
N GLY A 126 9.10 17.69 18.64
CA GLY A 126 8.68 16.86 17.51
C GLY A 126 7.68 15.76 17.87
N ASN A 127 7.14 15.12 16.83
CA ASN A 127 6.16 14.06 16.98
C ASN A 127 6.81 12.78 17.53
N ILE A 128 6.58 12.49 18.81
CA ILE A 128 7.17 11.33 19.50
C ILE A 128 6.81 10.00 18.85
N TYR A 129 5.63 9.88 18.22
CA TYR A 129 5.21 8.66 17.55
C TYR A 129 5.98 8.42 16.25
N ALA A 130 6.23 9.49 15.47
CA ALA A 130 7.09 9.40 14.30
C ALA A 130 8.52 9.00 14.69
N LEU A 131 9.02 9.53 15.81
CA LEU A 131 10.31 9.11 16.37
C LEU A 131 10.30 7.65 16.81
N SER A 132 9.24 7.17 17.49
CA SER A 132 9.18 5.76 17.91
C SER A 132 9.22 4.79 16.74
N HIS A 133 8.54 5.09 15.63
CA HIS A 133 8.58 4.20 14.46
C HIS A 133 9.98 4.20 13.83
N PHE A 134 10.57 5.39 13.66
CA PHE A 134 11.90 5.53 13.10
C PHE A 134 12.96 4.81 13.95
N PHE A 135 13.04 5.10 15.25
CA PHE A 135 14.02 4.47 16.15
C PHE A 135 13.77 2.98 16.32
N GLY A 136 12.51 2.54 16.33
CA GLY A 136 12.15 1.13 16.38
C GLY A 136 12.68 0.37 15.16
N MET A 137 12.31 0.80 13.95
CA MET A 137 12.77 0.17 12.71
C MET A 137 14.28 0.28 12.49
N ALA A 138 14.88 1.41 12.85
CA ALA A 138 16.35 1.57 12.81
C ALA A 138 17.08 0.66 13.79
N SER A 139 16.37 0.12 14.78
CA SER A 139 16.85 -0.89 15.73
C SER A 139 16.36 -2.29 15.39
N ASN A 140 16.07 -2.53 14.11
CA ASN A 140 15.61 -3.79 13.53
C ASN A 140 14.25 -4.30 14.08
N ALA A 141 13.46 -3.47 14.76
CA ALA A 141 12.14 -3.88 15.23
C ALA A 141 11.08 -3.80 14.12
N GLY A 142 10.20 -4.79 14.07
CA GLY A 142 9.11 -4.89 13.09
C GLY A 142 9.35 -5.95 12.00
N THR A 143 8.52 -5.88 10.96
CA THR A 143 8.51 -6.82 9.85
C THR A 143 8.72 -6.08 8.53
N VAL A 144 9.68 -6.54 7.71
CA VAL A 144 9.78 -6.14 6.30
C VAL A 144 9.08 -7.17 5.42
N ILE A 145 8.24 -6.70 4.51
CA ILE A 145 7.55 -7.53 3.51
C ILE A 145 8.12 -7.16 2.14
N ARG A 146 8.73 -8.13 1.46
CA ARG A 146 9.29 -7.99 0.12
C ARG A 146 8.28 -8.45 -0.91
N ILE A 147 7.94 -7.55 -1.83
CA ILE A 147 7.15 -7.86 -3.02
C ILE A 147 8.11 -8.38 -4.11
N ASP A 148 9.21 -7.66 -4.31
CA ASP A 148 10.43 -8.09 -5.00
C ASP A 148 11.66 -7.35 -4.41
N ASP A 149 12.79 -7.37 -5.10
CA ASP A 149 14.04 -6.75 -4.63
C ASP A 149 13.98 -5.21 -4.52
N ASP A 150 13.21 -4.51 -5.36
CA ASP A 150 13.11 -3.03 -5.30
C ASP A 150 11.75 -2.54 -4.77
N ASN A 151 10.82 -3.45 -4.49
CA ASN A 151 9.49 -3.13 -3.97
C ASN A 151 9.29 -3.85 -2.64
N TYR A 152 9.23 -3.10 -1.56
CA TYR A 152 9.03 -3.68 -0.22
C TYR A 152 8.37 -2.66 0.68
N PHE A 153 7.91 -3.12 1.85
CA PHE A 153 7.38 -2.21 2.86
C PHE A 153 7.68 -2.69 4.28
N TYR A 154 7.87 -1.73 5.18
CA TYR A 154 8.08 -1.99 6.60
C TYR A 154 6.75 -1.89 7.35
N ASN A 155 6.58 -2.71 8.38
CA ASN A 155 5.44 -2.65 9.28
C ASN A 155 5.95 -2.60 10.72
N PHE A 156 5.43 -1.67 11.51
CA PHE A 156 5.86 -1.49 12.89
C PHE A 156 4.68 -1.15 13.80
N GLY A 157 4.60 -1.81 14.96
CA GLY A 157 3.72 -1.42 16.07
C GLY A 157 2.24 -1.79 15.91
N TYR A 158 1.92 -2.79 15.08
CA TYR A 158 0.57 -3.35 14.97
C TYR A 158 0.27 -4.22 16.17
N LYS A 159 -0.86 -3.99 16.83
CA LYS A 159 -1.32 -4.76 17.99
C LYS A 159 -2.10 -6.01 17.58
N SER A 160 -2.37 -6.90 18.53
CA SER A 160 -3.07 -8.16 18.27
C SER A 160 -4.54 -8.00 17.85
N GLY A 161 -5.20 -6.92 18.27
CA GLY A 161 -6.64 -6.72 18.08
C GLY A 161 -7.49 -7.15 19.28
N GLU A 162 -6.88 -7.37 20.44
CA GLU A 162 -7.58 -7.74 21.68
C GLU A 162 -8.44 -6.60 22.24
N GLU A 163 -8.03 -5.35 22.00
CA GLU A 163 -8.76 -4.16 22.45
C GLU A 163 -9.38 -3.39 21.27
N ALA A 164 -10.52 -2.73 21.51
CA ALA A 164 -11.25 -2.04 20.44
C ALA A 164 -10.45 -0.91 19.75
N ASP A 165 -9.50 -0.29 20.45
CA ASP A 165 -8.64 0.77 19.91
C ASP A 165 -7.40 0.24 19.17
N ASP A 166 -7.17 -1.08 19.17
CA ASP A 166 -6.00 -1.69 18.53
C ASP A 166 -6.03 -1.55 17.01
N VAL A 167 -7.22 -1.42 16.42
CA VAL A 167 -7.41 -1.11 14.99
C VAL A 167 -6.78 0.22 14.56
N LYS A 168 -6.34 1.08 15.49
CA LYS A 168 -5.66 2.36 15.19
C LYS A 168 -4.14 2.27 15.30
N SER A 169 -3.63 1.12 15.73
CA SER A 169 -2.21 0.85 15.91
C SER A 169 -1.50 0.62 14.57
N GLY A 170 -0.18 0.52 14.64
CA GLY A 170 0.67 0.19 13.50
C GLY A 170 0.86 1.30 12.49
N ARG A 171 1.99 1.27 11.80
CA ARG A 171 2.24 2.03 10.56
C ARG A 171 3.00 1.18 9.57
N SER A 172 2.70 1.39 8.29
CA SER A 172 3.40 0.78 7.17
C SER A 172 4.14 1.84 6.37
N TYR A 173 5.31 1.48 5.83
CA TYR A 173 6.16 2.38 5.05
C TYR A 173 6.57 1.71 3.75
N GLY A 174 6.03 2.15 2.61
CA GLY A 174 6.25 1.58 1.28
C GLY A 174 7.48 2.18 0.60
N ALA A 175 8.30 1.33 -0.02
CA ALA A 175 9.49 1.71 -0.77
C ALA A 175 9.45 1.10 -2.18
N SER A 176 9.72 1.93 -3.18
CA SER A 176 9.67 1.58 -4.60
C SER A 176 10.85 2.22 -5.34
N PRO A 177 11.06 1.94 -6.64
CA PRO A 177 12.12 2.61 -7.40
C PRO A 177 12.03 4.14 -7.45
N LEU A 178 10.84 4.72 -7.18
CA LEU A 178 10.65 6.18 -7.22
C LEU A 178 10.84 6.86 -5.86
N HIS A 179 10.76 6.13 -4.76
CA HIS A 179 10.91 6.69 -3.42
C HIS A 179 11.35 5.64 -2.42
N ASN A 180 12.15 6.08 -1.45
CA ASN A 180 12.47 5.28 -0.28
C ASN A 180 11.23 5.10 0.61
N ALA A 181 11.38 4.39 1.74
CA ALA A 181 10.24 4.02 2.59
C ALA A 181 9.46 5.25 3.08
N ASN A 182 8.20 5.35 2.65
CA ASN A 182 7.32 6.49 2.92
C ASN A 182 6.04 6.04 3.61
N ASP A 183 5.52 6.88 4.51
CA ASP A 183 4.20 6.72 5.11
C ASP A 183 3.15 7.15 4.07
N ALA A 184 2.83 6.23 3.16
CA ALA A 184 1.92 6.44 2.04
C ALA A 184 0.50 6.66 2.58
N SER A 185 0.12 7.93 2.74
CA SER A 185 -1.26 8.31 3.02
C SER A 185 -2.16 8.04 1.82
N ASP A 186 -3.45 7.73 2.04
CA ASP A 186 -4.48 7.65 0.99
C ASP A 186 -4.36 8.73 -0.09
N VAL A 187 -4.19 9.99 0.33
CA VAL A 187 -4.09 11.14 -0.58
C VAL A 187 -2.86 11.06 -1.47
N MET A 188 -1.72 10.64 -0.91
CA MET A 188 -0.49 10.47 -1.67
C MET A 188 -0.67 9.35 -2.70
N TYR A 189 -1.13 8.17 -2.25
CA TYR A 189 -1.39 7.04 -3.13
C TYR A 189 -2.34 7.41 -4.28
N LEU A 190 -3.46 8.10 -3.98
CA LEU A 190 -4.42 8.51 -5.01
C LEU A 190 -3.82 9.50 -6.03
N ASN A 191 -2.91 10.38 -5.61
CA ASN A 191 -2.19 11.26 -6.55
C ASN A 191 -1.21 10.48 -7.42
N GLU A 192 -0.51 9.48 -6.87
CA GLU A 192 0.41 8.64 -7.63
C GLU A 192 -0.32 7.74 -8.62
N LEU A 193 -1.45 7.16 -8.19
CA LEU A 193 -2.34 6.40 -9.05
C LEU A 193 -2.85 7.26 -10.22
N GLU A 194 -3.32 8.48 -9.95
CA GLU A 194 -3.74 9.42 -10.99
C GLU A 194 -2.59 9.75 -11.95
N ALA A 195 -1.41 10.05 -11.43
CA ALA A 195 -0.22 10.37 -12.22
C ALA A 195 0.29 9.19 -13.06
N PHE A 196 0.02 7.95 -12.65
CA PHE A 196 0.26 6.74 -13.43
C PHE A 196 -0.82 6.57 -14.51
N LEU A 197 -2.10 6.50 -14.13
CA LEU A 197 -3.22 6.22 -15.03
C LEU A 197 -3.35 7.25 -16.16
N THR A 198 -3.07 8.53 -15.87
CA THR A 198 -3.08 9.59 -16.89
C THR A 198 -1.84 9.57 -17.81
N SER A 199 -0.78 8.84 -17.45
CA SER A 199 0.47 8.78 -18.21
C SER A 199 0.54 7.64 -19.23
N THR A 200 -0.39 6.68 -19.19
CA THR A 200 -0.44 5.55 -20.11
C THR A 200 -1.88 5.15 -20.42
N LYS A 201 -2.13 4.73 -21.66
CA LYS A 201 -3.41 4.09 -22.01
C LYS A 201 -3.44 2.60 -21.65
N ASN A 202 -2.26 1.96 -21.64
CA ASN A 202 -2.16 0.54 -21.34
C ASN A 202 -1.98 0.35 -19.82
N VAL A 203 -3.11 0.18 -19.13
CA VAL A 203 -3.18 -0.05 -17.68
C VAL A 203 -3.46 -1.51 -17.33
N LYS A 204 -3.62 -2.38 -18.34
CA LYS A 204 -3.95 -3.80 -18.17
C LYS A 204 -2.97 -4.51 -17.23
N SER A 205 -1.67 -4.37 -17.48
CA SER A 205 -0.62 -5.03 -16.69
C SER A 205 -0.63 -4.59 -15.23
N PHE A 206 -1.02 -3.34 -14.94
CA PHE A 206 -1.16 -2.85 -13.57
C PHE A 206 -2.28 -3.55 -12.83
N TYR A 207 -3.49 -3.55 -13.39
CA TYR A 207 -4.63 -4.22 -12.77
C TYR A 207 -4.43 -5.74 -12.68
N THR A 208 -3.84 -6.36 -13.71
CA THR A 208 -3.44 -7.78 -13.64
C THR A 208 -2.49 -8.03 -12.48
N THR A 209 -1.45 -7.21 -12.32
CA THR A 209 -0.47 -7.38 -11.23
C THR A 209 -1.13 -7.26 -9.86
N LEU A 210 -1.98 -6.25 -9.65
CA LEU A 210 -2.69 -6.09 -8.38
C LEU A 210 -3.60 -7.28 -8.06
N LEU A 211 -4.39 -7.74 -9.04
CA LEU A 211 -5.29 -8.87 -8.84
C LEU A 211 -4.53 -10.19 -8.66
N GLN A 212 -3.38 -10.36 -9.31
CA GLN A 212 -2.49 -11.50 -9.08
C GLN A 212 -1.94 -11.52 -7.64
N VAL A 213 -1.58 -10.37 -7.08
CA VAL A 213 -1.21 -10.27 -5.66
C VAL A 213 -2.39 -10.65 -4.77
N LEU A 214 -3.59 -10.09 -5.01
CA LEU A 214 -4.75 -10.33 -4.16
C LEU A 214 -5.27 -11.77 -4.22
N THR A 215 -5.33 -12.37 -5.41
CA THR A 215 -5.93 -13.69 -5.65
C THR A 215 -4.96 -14.85 -5.43
N GLN A 216 -3.66 -14.63 -5.64
CA GLN A 216 -2.66 -15.71 -5.63
C GLN A 216 -1.27 -15.30 -5.13
N THR A 217 -1.14 -14.14 -4.46
CA THR A 217 0.14 -13.61 -3.92
C THR A 217 1.27 -13.70 -4.94
N GLU A 218 0.96 -13.45 -6.21
CA GLU A 218 1.92 -13.53 -7.31
C GLU A 218 2.48 -12.13 -7.59
N THR A 219 3.78 -11.95 -7.37
CA THR A 219 4.45 -10.65 -7.45
C THR A 219 5.30 -10.48 -8.71
N SER A 220 5.46 -11.50 -9.56
CA SER A 220 6.32 -11.41 -10.76
C SER A 220 5.92 -10.29 -11.72
N GLY A 221 4.68 -9.81 -11.66
CA GLY A 221 4.20 -8.61 -12.37
C GLY A 221 5.04 -7.36 -12.11
N PHE A 222 5.60 -7.19 -10.91
CA PHE A 222 6.39 -6.02 -10.52
C PHE A 222 7.71 -5.90 -11.30
N SER A 223 8.26 -7.03 -11.73
CA SER A 223 9.52 -7.12 -12.48
C SER A 223 9.31 -7.23 -14.00
N GLN A 224 8.06 -7.20 -14.49
CA GLN A 224 7.79 -7.35 -15.91
C GLN A 224 8.26 -6.16 -16.74
N ARG A 225 8.82 -6.45 -17.92
CA ARG A 225 9.17 -5.43 -18.90
C ARG A 225 7.90 -4.68 -19.34
N GLY A 226 7.85 -3.38 -19.05
CA GLY A 226 6.71 -2.53 -19.36
C GLY A 226 5.92 -2.11 -18.11
N PHE A 227 6.23 -2.67 -16.94
CA PHE A 227 5.73 -2.18 -15.67
C PHE A 227 6.56 -0.98 -15.21
N SER A 228 6.14 0.22 -15.61
CA SER A 228 6.89 1.46 -15.37
C SER A 228 7.12 1.72 -13.88
N ASP A 229 8.16 2.50 -13.52
CA ASP A 229 8.44 2.85 -12.13
C ASP A 229 7.26 3.55 -11.43
N LYS A 230 6.43 4.32 -12.15
CA LYS A 230 5.18 4.89 -11.62
C LYS A 230 4.14 3.82 -11.28
N ALA A 231 4.04 2.79 -12.11
CA ALA A 231 3.14 1.66 -11.88
C ALA A 231 3.62 0.83 -10.69
N ARG A 232 4.94 0.60 -10.58
CA ARG A 232 5.59 -0.05 -9.43
C ARG A 232 5.34 0.72 -8.14
N ALA A 233 5.57 2.04 -8.13
CA ALA A 233 5.32 2.89 -6.97
C ALA A 233 3.86 2.81 -6.51
N ALA A 234 2.91 3.08 -7.42
CA ALA A 234 1.48 2.99 -7.10
C ALA A 234 1.06 1.59 -6.62
N ALA A 235 1.58 0.52 -7.24
CA ALA A 235 1.25 -0.84 -6.83
C ALA A 235 1.87 -1.23 -5.48
N THR A 236 3.10 -0.79 -5.19
CA THR A 236 3.74 -1.00 -3.89
C THR A 236 2.98 -0.28 -2.79
N ASP A 237 2.62 0.98 -3.02
CA ASP A 237 1.84 1.76 -2.06
C ASP A 237 0.45 1.17 -1.85
N PHE A 238 -0.20 0.68 -2.91
CA PHE A 238 -1.46 -0.07 -2.80
C PHE A 238 -1.30 -1.28 -1.87
N VAL A 239 -0.33 -2.16 -2.13
CA VAL A 239 -0.13 -3.38 -1.31
C VAL A 239 0.24 -3.01 0.13
N THR A 240 1.02 -1.95 0.32
CA THR A 240 1.41 -1.43 1.64
C THR A 240 0.18 -1.01 2.45
N ILE A 241 -0.66 -0.14 1.88
CA ILE A 241 -1.87 0.36 2.56
C ILE A 241 -2.89 -0.77 2.72
N TYR A 242 -3.09 -1.59 1.68
CA TYR A 242 -4.00 -2.73 1.72
C TYR A 242 -3.65 -3.70 2.85
N THR A 243 -2.36 -3.99 3.04
CA THR A 243 -1.88 -4.84 4.15
C THR A 243 -2.21 -4.23 5.51
N ALA A 244 -1.95 -2.92 5.68
CA ALA A 244 -2.26 -2.20 6.92
C ALA A 244 -3.74 -2.20 7.25
N GLU A 245 -4.59 -1.98 6.25
CA GLU A 245 -6.04 -1.93 6.44
C GLU A 245 -6.65 -3.33 6.62
N LEU A 246 -6.16 -4.33 5.88
CA LEU A 246 -6.62 -5.72 6.03
C LEU A 246 -6.26 -6.28 7.40
N ASP A 247 -5.08 -5.96 7.94
CA ASP A 247 -4.69 -6.31 9.31
C ASP A 247 -5.71 -5.80 10.33
N ARG A 248 -6.13 -4.53 10.21
CA ARG A 248 -7.15 -3.92 11.08
C ARG A 248 -8.53 -4.53 10.89
N HIS A 249 -8.89 -4.90 9.67
CA HIS A 249 -10.14 -5.58 9.39
C HIS A 249 -10.15 -7.01 9.97
N ILE A 250 -9.00 -7.71 9.96
CA ILE A 250 -8.81 -9.01 10.63
C ILE A 250 -9.04 -8.88 12.14
N MET A 251 -8.57 -7.80 12.79
CA MET A 251 -8.81 -7.55 14.22
C MET A 251 -10.30 -7.46 14.59
N VAL A 252 -11.16 -7.11 13.63
CA VAL A 252 -12.62 -7.05 13.82
C VAL A 252 -13.35 -8.19 13.12
N ASP A 253 -12.63 -9.31 12.90
CA ASP A 253 -13.11 -10.56 12.32
C ASP A 253 -13.67 -10.43 10.90
N LEU A 254 -13.08 -9.54 10.10
CA LEU A 254 -13.47 -9.28 8.70
C LEU A 254 -14.96 -8.96 8.53
N ARG A 255 -15.59 -8.37 9.55
CA ARG A 255 -17.01 -7.99 9.47
C ARG A 255 -17.17 -6.86 8.46
N PRO A 256 -17.89 -7.06 7.33
CA PRO A 256 -17.94 -6.09 6.24
C PRO A 256 -18.49 -4.70 6.60
N SER A 257 -19.20 -4.59 7.73
CA SER A 257 -19.75 -3.34 8.25
C SER A 257 -18.80 -2.59 9.20
N VAL A 258 -17.65 -3.18 9.57
CA VAL A 258 -16.74 -2.69 10.60
C VAL A 258 -15.33 -2.57 10.02
N HIS A 259 -14.88 -1.34 9.76
CA HIS A 259 -13.54 -1.05 9.24
C HIS A 259 -13.12 -1.81 7.94
N PRO A 260 -13.97 -1.88 6.89
CA PRO A 260 -13.61 -2.52 5.61
C PRO A 260 -12.72 -1.58 4.76
N TRP A 261 -11.66 -1.05 5.36
CA TRP A 261 -10.85 0.03 4.79
C TRP A 261 -9.98 -0.44 3.61
N GLU A 262 -9.58 -1.70 3.60
CA GLU A 262 -8.90 -2.35 2.48
C GLU A 262 -9.84 -2.54 1.29
N ASN A 263 -11.12 -2.86 1.55
CA ASN A 263 -12.15 -2.88 0.50
C ASN A 263 -12.35 -1.48 -0.06
N ASP A 264 -12.44 -0.45 0.79
CA ASP A 264 -12.57 0.93 0.36
C ASP A 264 -11.41 1.37 -0.55
N LEU A 265 -10.17 0.99 -0.20
CA LEU A 265 -8.97 1.28 -0.98
C LEU A 265 -9.00 0.57 -2.34
N ALA A 266 -9.30 -0.73 -2.37
CA ALA A 266 -9.35 -1.50 -3.60
C ALA A 266 -10.49 -1.06 -4.53
N GLU A 267 -11.68 -0.83 -3.97
CA GLU A 267 -12.82 -0.24 -4.65
C GLU A 267 -12.44 1.09 -5.34
N ALA A 268 -11.80 2.02 -4.60
CA ALA A 268 -11.32 3.29 -5.14
C ALA A 268 -10.27 3.08 -6.25
N THR A 269 -9.36 2.14 -6.06
CA THR A 269 -8.29 1.81 -7.02
C THR A 269 -8.86 1.30 -8.34
N PHE A 270 -9.83 0.39 -8.29
CA PHE A 270 -10.41 -0.21 -9.49
C PHE A 270 -11.32 0.75 -10.24
N VAL A 271 -12.19 1.50 -9.55
CA VAL A 271 -13.05 2.51 -10.20
C VAL A 271 -12.26 3.71 -10.72
N SER A 272 -11.02 3.89 -10.26
CA SER A 272 -10.12 4.92 -10.79
C SER A 272 -9.79 4.72 -12.28
N ILE A 273 -10.00 3.52 -12.85
CA ILE A 273 -9.81 3.31 -14.28
C ILE A 273 -10.75 4.17 -15.13
N TYR A 274 -12.00 4.30 -14.70
CA TYR A 274 -12.97 5.22 -15.28
C TYR A 274 -12.63 6.65 -14.87
N SER A 275 -12.46 6.87 -13.57
CA SER A 275 -12.40 8.22 -12.99
C SER A 275 -11.19 9.03 -13.48
N ALA A 276 -10.03 8.39 -13.65
CA ALA A 276 -8.82 9.05 -14.15
C ALA A 276 -8.91 9.43 -15.64
N GLN A 277 -9.65 8.65 -16.42
CA GLN A 277 -9.84 8.90 -17.86
C GLN A 277 -10.95 9.92 -18.10
N ALA A 278 -12.07 9.82 -17.37
CA ALA A 278 -13.17 10.76 -17.44
C ALA A 278 -12.84 12.13 -16.80
N GLY A 279 -11.98 12.13 -15.78
CA GLY A 279 -11.76 13.30 -14.92
C GLY A 279 -12.95 13.60 -14.00
N LEU A 280 -13.82 12.61 -13.77
CA LEU A 280 -15.11 12.74 -13.10
C LEU A 280 -15.21 11.80 -11.90
N LEU A 281 -15.89 12.26 -10.85
CA LEU A 281 -16.28 11.49 -9.66
C LEU A 281 -17.71 11.86 -9.25
N ILE A 282 -18.42 10.94 -8.58
CA ILE A 282 -19.64 11.34 -7.88
C ILE A 282 -19.26 12.02 -6.57
N GLN A 283 -19.80 13.21 -6.35
CA GLN A 283 -19.69 13.96 -5.10
C GLN A 283 -21.04 14.58 -4.76
N GLU A 284 -21.54 14.26 -3.57
CA GLU A 284 -22.85 14.69 -3.09
C GLU A 284 -23.99 14.17 -3.99
N GLY A 285 -23.81 12.97 -4.56
CA GLY A 285 -24.78 12.31 -5.45
C GLY A 285 -24.77 12.78 -6.92
N GLU A 286 -23.88 13.69 -7.30
CA GLU A 286 -23.76 14.23 -8.66
C GLU A 286 -22.40 13.93 -9.27
N LEU A 287 -22.36 13.63 -10.57
CA LEU A 287 -21.11 13.46 -11.32
C LEU A 287 -20.45 14.83 -11.55
N LYS A 288 -19.25 15.04 -11.00
CA LYS A 288 -18.51 16.32 -11.01
C LYS A 288 -17.06 16.10 -11.43
N GLU A 289 -16.47 17.12 -12.06
CA GLU A 289 -15.02 17.15 -12.29
C GLU A 289 -14.27 17.15 -10.96
N ALA A 290 -13.43 16.13 -10.75
CA ALA A 290 -12.65 16.00 -9.55
C ALA A 290 -11.43 15.09 -9.76
N PRO A 291 -10.29 15.39 -9.15
CA PRO A 291 -9.12 14.51 -9.16
C PRO A 291 -9.34 13.29 -8.24
N LEU A 292 -8.62 12.19 -8.48
CA LEU A 292 -8.77 10.95 -7.70
C LEU A 292 -8.61 11.13 -6.18
N LYS A 293 -7.75 12.08 -5.75
CA LYS A 293 -7.57 12.41 -4.32
C LYS A 293 -8.87 12.80 -3.62
N ALA A 294 -9.92 13.18 -4.36
CA ALA A 294 -11.23 13.53 -3.81
C ALA A 294 -12.07 12.31 -3.36
N PHE A 295 -11.61 11.06 -3.61
CA PHE A 295 -12.14 9.89 -2.91
C PHE A 295 -11.85 9.94 -1.40
N TRP A 296 -10.79 10.63 -0.99
CA TRP A 296 -10.48 10.89 0.41
C TRP A 296 -11.22 12.13 0.89
N ALA A 297 -11.79 12.06 2.10
CA ALA A 297 -12.44 13.22 2.73
C ALA A 297 -12.25 13.25 4.25
N MET A 298 -12.40 14.45 4.82
CA MET A 298 -12.56 14.67 6.26
C MET A 298 -14.03 14.55 6.64
N SER A 299 -14.32 13.88 7.76
CA SER A 299 -15.67 13.76 8.31
C SER A 299 -16.24 15.12 8.70
N THR A 300 -17.41 15.45 8.16
CA THR A 300 -18.12 16.72 8.44
C THR A 300 -18.78 16.77 9.82
N THR A 301 -18.99 15.62 10.47
CA THR A 301 -19.65 15.48 11.78
C THR A 301 -18.78 15.88 12.98
N GLY A 302 -17.60 16.49 12.76
CA GLY A 302 -16.69 16.90 13.85
C GLY A 302 -15.94 15.75 14.52
N SER A 303 -16.09 14.50 14.05
CA SER A 303 -15.40 13.33 14.61
C SER A 303 -13.88 13.36 14.41
N GLY A 304 -13.35 14.26 13.58
CA GLY A 304 -11.95 14.32 13.19
C GLY A 304 -11.49 13.14 12.34
N ARG A 305 -12.38 12.23 11.96
CA ARG A 305 -12.07 11.08 11.11
C ARG A 305 -11.80 11.53 9.69
N SER A 306 -10.93 10.80 9.01
CA SER A 306 -10.60 11.01 7.60
C SER A 306 -10.30 9.69 6.93
N GLY A 307 -10.46 9.62 5.61
CA GLY A 307 -10.10 8.44 4.84
C GLY A 307 -10.96 8.26 3.59
N ILE A 308 -10.60 7.28 2.78
CA ILE A 308 -11.38 6.86 1.59
C ILE A 308 -12.79 6.36 1.97
N GLY A 309 -12.96 5.83 3.19
CA GLY A 309 -14.25 5.37 3.70
C GLY A 309 -15.29 6.48 3.92
N ILE A 310 -14.89 7.76 3.98
CA ILE A 310 -15.84 8.89 4.11
C ILE A 310 -16.62 9.10 2.81
N GLY A 311 -15.96 8.98 1.66
CA GLY A 311 -16.57 9.10 0.32
C GLY A 311 -17.25 7.81 -0.18
N ARG A 312 -17.32 6.76 0.65
CA ARG A 312 -17.79 5.42 0.26
C ARG A 312 -19.15 5.43 -0.43
N LYS A 313 -20.11 6.20 0.09
CA LYS A 313 -21.48 6.24 -0.47
C LYS A 313 -21.48 6.69 -1.92
N ASP A 314 -20.80 7.79 -2.21
CA ASP A 314 -20.77 8.38 -3.55
C ASP A 314 -19.92 7.51 -4.50
N ARG A 315 -18.80 6.98 -4.02
CA ARG A 315 -17.99 6.03 -4.79
C ARG A 315 -18.79 4.78 -5.19
N ARG A 316 -19.48 4.15 -4.25
CA ARG A 316 -20.31 2.97 -4.52
C ARG A 316 -21.49 3.29 -5.44
N HIS A 317 -22.03 4.50 -5.35
CA HIS A 317 -23.04 4.94 -6.32
C HIS A 317 -22.48 4.95 -7.75
N LEU A 318 -21.27 5.48 -7.95
CA LEU A 318 -20.59 5.48 -9.25
C LEU A 318 -20.31 4.04 -9.72
N GLN A 319 -19.82 3.18 -8.84
CA GLN A 319 -19.55 1.78 -9.13
C GLN A 319 -20.80 1.02 -9.58
N THR A 320 -21.93 1.19 -8.87
CA THR A 320 -23.21 0.60 -9.27
C THR A 320 -23.65 1.09 -10.65
N LEU A 321 -23.53 2.39 -10.94
CA LEU A 321 -23.91 2.94 -12.24
C LEU A 321 -23.06 2.36 -13.38
N ILE A 322 -21.74 2.28 -13.18
CA ILE A 322 -20.82 1.63 -14.13
C ILE A 322 -21.21 0.15 -14.34
N SER A 323 -21.38 -0.61 -13.26
CA SER A 323 -21.74 -2.03 -13.36
C SER A 323 -23.10 -2.25 -14.04
N ASN A 324 -24.07 -1.35 -13.82
CA ASN A 324 -25.38 -1.44 -14.47
C ASN A 324 -25.30 -1.13 -15.97
N TYR A 325 -24.55 -0.09 -16.36
CA TYR A 325 -24.30 0.22 -17.76
C TYR A 325 -23.67 -0.99 -18.48
N GLU A 326 -22.63 -1.58 -17.87
CA GLU A 326 -21.95 -2.76 -18.44
C GLU A 326 -22.85 -3.98 -18.49
N ARG A 327 -23.74 -4.17 -17.52
CA ARG A 327 -24.69 -5.28 -17.51
C ARG A 327 -25.71 -5.17 -18.65
N GLU A 328 -26.09 -3.95 -19.04
CA GLU A 328 -27.01 -3.72 -20.15
C GLU A 328 -26.32 -3.82 -21.51
N ASN A 329 -25.11 -3.26 -21.64
CA ASN A 329 -24.43 -3.08 -22.92
C ASN A 329 -23.40 -4.17 -23.24
N ASN A 330 -22.78 -4.76 -22.23
CA ASN A 330 -21.76 -5.81 -22.34
C ASN A 330 -22.05 -6.98 -21.37
N PRO A 331 -23.25 -7.60 -21.44
CA PRO A 331 -23.71 -8.59 -20.46
C PRO A 331 -22.74 -9.76 -20.29
N ASP A 332 -22.13 -10.24 -21.38
CA ASP A 332 -21.17 -11.35 -21.34
C ASP A 332 -19.99 -11.09 -20.39
N VAL A 333 -19.51 -9.84 -20.30
CA VAL A 333 -18.39 -9.47 -19.43
C VAL A 333 -18.83 -9.43 -17.97
N VAL A 334 -20.04 -8.95 -17.69
CA VAL A 334 -20.61 -8.92 -16.33
C VAL A 334 -20.98 -10.31 -15.84
N GLU A 335 -21.64 -11.12 -16.68
CA GLU A 335 -22.02 -12.50 -16.37
C GLU A 335 -20.79 -13.36 -16.05
N ALA A 336 -19.68 -13.15 -16.76
CA ALA A 336 -18.42 -13.83 -16.46
C ALA A 336 -17.90 -13.50 -15.04
N VAL A 337 -17.99 -12.23 -14.62
CA VAL A 337 -17.61 -11.83 -13.25
C VAL A 337 -18.57 -12.46 -12.24
N GLU A 338 -19.88 -12.29 -12.44
CA GLU A 338 -20.92 -12.79 -11.52
C GLU A 338 -20.92 -14.32 -11.40
N ALA A 339 -20.50 -15.05 -12.43
CA ALA A 339 -20.33 -16.50 -12.37
C ALA A 339 -19.25 -16.94 -11.35
N LEU A 340 -18.25 -16.09 -11.08
CA LEU A 340 -17.15 -16.38 -10.15
C LEU A 340 -17.43 -15.89 -8.74
N ILE A 341 -18.00 -14.69 -8.59
CA ILE A 341 -18.17 -14.02 -7.29
C ILE A 341 -19.61 -14.04 -6.77
N GLY A 342 -20.55 -14.57 -7.56
CA GLY A 342 -21.99 -14.51 -7.32
C GLY A 342 -22.62 -13.16 -7.67
N THR A 343 -23.96 -13.15 -7.78
CA THR A 343 -24.71 -11.91 -8.03
C THR A 343 -24.89 -11.09 -6.76
N GLN A 344 -24.45 -9.83 -6.81
CA GLN A 344 -24.62 -8.89 -5.70
C GLN A 344 -26.01 -8.26 -5.67
N ARG A 345 -26.53 -8.00 -4.47
CA ARG A 345 -27.89 -7.45 -4.30
C ARG A 345 -28.06 -6.03 -4.86
N ASP A 346 -27.00 -5.22 -4.81
CA ASP A 346 -26.97 -3.84 -5.31
C ASP A 346 -26.32 -3.72 -6.70
N GLY A 347 -25.87 -4.84 -7.28
CA GLY A 347 -25.30 -4.89 -8.62
C GLY A 347 -23.88 -4.33 -8.77
N ASP A 348 -23.24 -3.90 -7.66
CA ASP A 348 -21.87 -3.36 -7.65
C ASP A 348 -20.83 -4.49 -7.73
N LEU A 349 -20.22 -4.66 -8.91
CA LEU A 349 -19.23 -5.71 -9.14
C LEU A 349 -17.88 -5.42 -8.45
N PHE A 350 -17.53 -4.16 -8.24
CA PHE A 350 -16.28 -3.76 -7.59
C PHE A 350 -16.32 -4.16 -6.12
N ARG A 351 -17.41 -3.80 -5.45
CA ARG A 351 -17.66 -4.20 -4.05
C ARG A 351 -17.82 -5.72 -3.95
N GLY A 352 -18.58 -6.34 -4.86
CA GLY A 352 -18.79 -7.78 -4.88
C GLY A 352 -17.49 -8.57 -4.91
N LEU A 353 -16.55 -8.16 -5.78
CA LEU A 353 -15.25 -8.79 -5.84
C LEU A 353 -14.52 -8.68 -4.50
N MET A 354 -14.48 -7.48 -3.90
CA MET A 354 -13.72 -7.27 -2.67
C MET A 354 -14.32 -7.99 -1.46
N GLU A 355 -15.64 -8.04 -1.35
CA GLU A 355 -16.32 -8.86 -0.35
C GLU A 355 -16.03 -10.35 -0.56
N TYR A 356 -16.03 -10.83 -1.82
CA TYR A 356 -15.67 -12.21 -2.14
C TYR A 356 -14.22 -12.52 -1.75
N LEU A 357 -13.25 -11.69 -2.17
CA LEU A 357 -11.81 -11.89 -1.93
C LEU A 357 -11.44 -11.87 -0.44
N ASN A 358 -12.13 -11.07 0.37
CA ASN A 358 -11.85 -10.93 1.81
C ASN A 358 -12.76 -11.77 2.72
N ASP A 359 -13.54 -12.70 2.15
CA ASP A 359 -14.32 -13.68 2.90
C ASP A 359 -13.49 -14.94 3.21
N LYS A 360 -13.33 -15.28 4.49
CA LYS A 360 -12.56 -16.45 4.95
C LYS A 360 -13.09 -17.76 4.37
N ASP A 361 -14.39 -17.84 4.08
CA ASP A 361 -15.04 -19.06 3.63
C ASP A 361 -14.78 -19.33 2.13
N ASN A 362 -14.47 -18.29 1.34
CA ASN A 362 -14.25 -18.39 -0.11
C ASN A 362 -12.80 -18.70 -0.50
N GLN A 363 -11.86 -18.67 0.45
CA GLN A 363 -10.42 -18.66 0.15
C GLN A 363 -9.93 -19.86 -0.66
N LYS A 364 -10.52 -21.04 -0.49
CA LYS A 364 -10.18 -22.22 -1.30
C LYS A 364 -10.66 -22.10 -2.74
N GLU A 365 -11.83 -21.52 -2.95
CA GLU A 365 -12.42 -21.33 -4.28
C GLU A 365 -11.69 -20.21 -5.02
N ILE A 366 -11.38 -19.10 -4.34
CA ILE A 366 -10.55 -18.03 -4.90
C ILE A 366 -9.21 -18.59 -5.36
N GLN A 367 -8.54 -19.37 -4.50
CA GLN A 367 -7.27 -19.99 -4.85
C GLN A 367 -7.37 -20.91 -6.07
N ALA A 368 -8.44 -21.71 -6.18
CA ALA A 368 -8.65 -22.62 -7.30
C ALA A 368 -8.93 -21.89 -8.62
N ASN A 369 -9.51 -20.69 -8.55
CA ASN A 369 -9.94 -19.91 -9.71
C ASN A 369 -9.15 -18.60 -9.87
N ALA A 370 -7.99 -18.45 -9.22
CA ALA A 370 -7.29 -17.16 -9.09
C ALA A 370 -6.95 -16.51 -10.44
N GLU A 371 -6.48 -17.30 -11.40
CA GLU A 371 -6.19 -16.84 -12.76
C GLU A 371 -7.46 -16.40 -13.48
N GLU A 372 -8.55 -17.16 -13.37
CA GLU A 372 -9.82 -16.85 -14.02
C GLU A 372 -10.45 -15.59 -13.42
N ILE A 373 -10.47 -15.45 -12.08
CA ILE A 373 -10.91 -14.24 -11.38
C ILE A 373 -10.11 -13.03 -11.86
N THR A 374 -8.78 -13.16 -11.92
CA THR A 374 -7.90 -12.09 -12.40
C THR A 374 -8.23 -11.71 -13.84
N GLN A 375 -8.28 -12.68 -14.76
CA GLN A 375 -8.48 -12.42 -16.18
C GLN A 375 -9.86 -11.81 -16.45
N THR A 376 -10.90 -12.36 -15.84
CA THR A 376 -12.29 -11.93 -16.01
C THR A 376 -12.51 -10.53 -15.44
N PHE A 377 -12.02 -10.24 -14.24
CA PHE A 377 -12.18 -8.90 -13.68
C PHE A 377 -11.32 -7.86 -14.39
N VAL A 378 -10.11 -8.22 -14.86
CA VAL A 378 -9.32 -7.33 -15.73
C VAL A 378 -10.07 -7.06 -17.04
N ALA A 379 -10.71 -8.06 -17.64
CA ALA A 379 -11.51 -7.87 -18.85
C ALA A 379 -12.65 -6.88 -18.61
N PHE A 380 -13.35 -7.01 -17.47
CA PHE A 380 -14.35 -6.03 -17.03
C PHE A 380 -13.77 -4.61 -16.91
N LEU A 381 -12.64 -4.44 -16.22
CA LEU A 381 -12.00 -3.12 -16.11
C LEU A 381 -11.61 -2.55 -17.48
N MET A 382 -11.07 -3.38 -18.38
CA MET A 382 -10.71 -2.92 -19.73
C MET A 382 -11.95 -2.52 -20.55
N GLN A 383 -13.08 -3.19 -20.37
CA GLN A 383 -14.34 -2.80 -20.98
C GLN A 383 -14.82 -1.45 -20.45
N VAL A 384 -14.80 -1.26 -19.12
CA VAL A 384 -15.11 0.04 -18.49
C VAL A 384 -14.21 1.16 -19.03
N GLN A 385 -12.91 0.90 -19.26
CA GLN A 385 -11.98 1.86 -19.84
C GLN A 385 -12.33 2.21 -21.30
N GLN A 386 -12.79 1.22 -22.06
CA GLN A 386 -13.20 1.40 -23.46
C GLN A 386 -14.48 2.24 -23.55
N ASP A 387 -15.41 2.05 -22.62
CA ASP A 387 -16.75 2.64 -22.66
C ASP A 387 -16.89 3.90 -21.79
N VAL A 388 -15.78 4.53 -21.37
CA VAL A 388 -15.78 5.71 -20.48
C VAL A 388 -16.71 6.82 -20.96
N ASP A 389 -16.71 7.12 -22.26
CA ASP A 389 -17.52 8.21 -22.81
C ASP A 389 -19.01 7.87 -22.75
N GLN A 390 -19.39 6.64 -23.10
CA GLN A 390 -20.77 6.16 -23.10
C GLN A 390 -21.31 5.98 -21.68
N ILE A 391 -20.49 5.48 -20.75
CA ILE A 391 -20.81 5.44 -19.32
C ILE A 391 -21.09 6.85 -18.82
N THR A 392 -20.25 7.82 -19.18
CA THR A 392 -20.43 9.23 -18.78
C THR A 392 -21.74 9.80 -19.29
N GLU A 393 -22.07 9.57 -20.57
CA GLU A 393 -23.33 10.00 -21.17
C GLU A 393 -24.53 9.38 -20.45
N ALA A 394 -24.52 8.06 -20.23
CA ALA A 394 -25.61 7.34 -19.56
C ALA A 394 -25.82 7.75 -18.09
N ILE A 395 -24.78 8.20 -17.38
CA ILE A 395 -24.90 8.69 -15.99
C ILE A 395 -25.50 10.10 -15.93
N GLN A 396 -25.36 10.91 -17.00
CA GLN A 396 -25.83 12.29 -17.03
C GLN A 396 -27.28 12.44 -17.49
N GLU A 397 -27.85 11.42 -18.14
CA GLU A 397 -29.28 11.32 -18.49
C GLU A 397 -30.16 11.01 -17.27
#